data_AF-A0A1I6L0L2-F1
#
_entry.id   AF-A0A1I6L0L2-F1
#
_cell.length_a   1.000
_cell.length_b   1.000
_cell.length_c   1.000
_cell.angle_alpha   90.00
_cell.angle_beta   90.00
_cell.angle_gamma   90.00
#
_symmetry.space_group_name_H-M   'P 1'
#
loop_
_entity.id
_entity.type
_entity.pdbx_description
1 polymer ?
#
loop_
_entity_poly.entity_id
_entity_poly.type
_entity_poly.pdbx_seq_one_letter_code
_entity_poly.pdbx_strand_id
1 'polypeptide(L)'
;MDDEKIKKVVLEIIKSIVPKNMKKTVTLEMELRDELNLDSIKLISLVTILEEKANFDSMLASSEVDFTEIMSGNDLVKVVLEYQK
;
A
#
# COMPACT_ATOMS: atom_id res chain seq x y z
N MET A 1 2.77 7.28 13.64
CA MET A 1 2.47 5.88 14.04
C MET A 1 3.77 5.09 14.08
N ASP A 2 3.86 4.00 14.86
CA ASP A 2 5.04 3.12 14.81
C ASP A 2 5.15 2.41 13.45
N ASP A 3 6.38 2.30 12.93
CA ASP A 3 6.72 1.60 11.67
C ASP A 3 6.12 0.19 11.60
N GLU A 4 6.23 -0.59 12.69
CA GLU A 4 5.63 -1.94 12.76
C GLU A 4 4.10 -1.93 12.63
N LYS A 5 3.44 -0.89 13.13
CA LYS A 5 1.98 -0.76 13.05
C LYS A 5 1.57 -0.46 11.61
N ILE A 6 2.29 0.43 10.92
CA ILE A 6 2.04 0.75 9.51
C ILE A 6 2.29 -0.47 8.63
N LYS A 7 3.40 -1.19 8.82
CA LYS A 7 3.68 -2.45 8.11
C LYS A 7 2.52 -3.44 8.21
N LYS A 8 1.98 -3.63 9.42
CA LYS A 8 0.82 -4.51 9.64
C LYS A 8 -0.43 -3.98 8.92
N VAL A 9 -0.71 -2.69 9.00
CA VAL A 9 -1.87 -2.08 8.33
C VAL A 9 -1.77 -2.21 6.81
N VAL A 10 -0.63 -1.83 6.21
CA VAL A 10 -0.38 -1.94 4.76
C VAL A 10 -0.51 -3.38 4.30
N LEU A 11 0.08 -4.33 5.04
CA LEU A 11 -0.03 -5.76 4.71
C LEU A 11 -1.48 -6.26 4.73
N GLU A 12 -2.26 -5.86 5.73
CA GLU A 12 -3.68 -6.22 5.84
C GLU A 12 -4.51 -5.59 4.70
N ILE A 13 -4.20 -4.37 4.29
CA ILE A 13 -4.86 -3.70 3.16
C ILE A 13 -4.56 -4.43 1.85
N ILE A 14 -3.29 -4.76 1.57
CA ILE A 14 -2.91 -5.53 0.38
C ILE A 14 -3.65 -6.88 0.39
N LYS A 15 -3.65 -7.60 1.52
CA LYS A 15 -4.40 -8.85 1.71
C LYS A 15 -5.91 -8.70 1.51
N SER A 16 -6.47 -7.51 1.74
CA SER A 16 -7.90 -7.27 1.53
C SER A 16 -8.26 -7.20 0.05
N ILE A 17 -7.35 -6.71 -0.79
CA ILE A 17 -7.54 -6.45 -2.22
C ILE A 17 -7.17 -7.68 -3.07
N VAL A 18 -6.13 -8.43 -2.67
CA VAL A 18 -5.72 -9.62 -3.41
C VAL A 18 -6.74 -10.77 -3.30
N PRO A 19 -6.75 -11.69 -4.29
CA PRO A 19 -7.58 -12.89 -4.26
C PRO A 19 -7.40 -13.74 -2.99
N LYS A 20 -8.48 -14.37 -2.52
CA LYS A 20 -8.51 -15.16 -1.26
C LYS A 20 -7.43 -16.25 -1.19
N ASN A 21 -7.10 -16.87 -2.32
CA ASN A 21 -6.07 -17.92 -2.41
C ASN A 21 -4.65 -17.38 -2.20
N MET A 22 -4.39 -16.09 -2.46
CA MET A 22 -3.06 -15.47 -2.30
C MET A 22 -2.83 -14.85 -0.92
N LYS A 23 -3.90 -14.60 -0.13
CA LYS A 23 -3.80 -13.87 1.16
C LYS A 23 -2.79 -14.44 2.16
N LYS A 24 -2.52 -15.75 2.11
CA LYS A 24 -1.57 -16.43 3.01
C LYS A 24 -0.11 -16.28 2.57
N THR A 25 0.12 -15.95 1.31
CA THR A 25 1.47 -15.85 0.71
C THR A 25 1.91 -14.41 0.48
N VAL A 26 1.03 -13.42 0.66
CA VAL A 26 1.39 -11.99 0.53
C VAL A 26 2.46 -11.60 1.54
N THR A 27 3.54 -11.02 1.03
CA THR A 27 4.56 -10.30 1.82
C THR A 27 4.67 -8.86 1.31
N LEU A 28 5.33 -7.99 2.09
CA LEU A 28 5.56 -6.59 1.71
C LEU A 28 6.68 -6.43 0.67
N GLU A 29 7.47 -7.47 0.44
CA GLU A 29 8.58 -7.50 -0.52
C GLU A 29 8.10 -7.82 -1.93
N MET A 30 6.92 -8.44 -2.04
CA MET A 30 6.36 -8.81 -3.33
C MET A 30 6.00 -7.58 -4.17
N GLU A 31 6.19 -7.71 -5.47
CA GLU A 31 5.78 -6.70 -6.43
C GLU A 31 4.26 -6.61 -6.52
N LEU A 32 3.76 -5.38 -6.38
CA LEU A 32 2.32 -5.07 -6.37
C LEU A 32 1.68 -5.45 -7.71
N ARG A 33 2.31 -5.10 -8.83
CA ARG A 33 1.75 -5.30 -10.17
C ARG A 33 1.96 -6.73 -10.66
N ASP A 34 3.20 -7.19 -10.64
CA ASP A 34 3.59 -8.42 -11.32
C ASP A 34 3.29 -9.68 -10.49
N GLU A 35 3.54 -9.65 -9.18
CA GLU A 35 3.33 -10.81 -8.31
C GLU A 35 1.93 -10.82 -7.67
N LEU A 36 1.46 -9.65 -7.22
CA LEU A 36 0.18 -9.51 -6.52
C LEU A 36 -1.00 -9.17 -7.44
N ASN A 37 -0.75 -8.96 -8.74
CA ASN A 37 -1.77 -8.63 -9.74
C ASN A 37 -2.63 -7.41 -9.35
N LEU A 38 -2.00 -6.39 -8.74
CA LEU A 38 -2.61 -5.11 -8.42
C LEU A 38 -2.49 -4.18 -9.63
N ASP A 39 -3.50 -4.23 -10.49
CA ASP A 39 -3.68 -3.27 -11.59
C ASP A 39 -3.94 -1.84 -11.08
N SER A 40 -3.95 -0.87 -11.99
CA SER A 40 -4.15 0.55 -11.66
C SER A 40 -5.44 0.83 -10.88
N ILE A 41 -6.52 0.06 -11.10
CA ILE A 41 -7.79 0.25 -10.38
C ILE A 41 -7.66 -0.23 -8.93
N LYS A 42 -6.99 -1.38 -8.74
CA LYS A 42 -6.69 -1.90 -7.40
C LYS A 42 -5.72 -1.01 -6.64
N LEU A 43 -4.75 -0.39 -7.32
CA LEU A 43 -3.85 0.59 -6.70
C LEU A 43 -4.60 1.84 -6.25
N ILE A 44 -5.52 2.38 -7.05
CA ILE A 44 -6.40 3.48 -6.61
C ILE A 44 -7.20 3.07 -5.37
N SER A 45 -7.78 1.86 -5.39
CA SER A 45 -8.53 1.34 -4.24
C SER A 45 -7.65 1.20 -2.99
N LEU A 46 -6.39 0.78 -3.16
CA LEU A 46 -5.41 0.68 -2.09
C LEU A 46 -5.13 2.05 -1.48
N VAL A 47 -4.92 3.08 -2.30
CA VAL A 47 -4.69 4.45 -1.84
C VAL A 47 -5.88 4.95 -1.01
N THR A 48 -7.12 4.79 -1.49
CA THR A 48 -8.32 5.20 -0.73
C THR A 48 -8.40 4.49 0.64
N ILE A 49 -8.09 3.20 0.70
CA ILE A 49 -8.11 2.46 1.98
C ILE A 49 -6.98 2.92 2.91
N LEU A 50 -5.82 3.32 2.37
CA LEU A 50 -4.72 3.89 3.15
C LEU A 50 -5.11 5.23 3.79
N GLU A 51 -5.85 6.07 3.09
CA GLU A 51 -6.37 7.32 3.66
C GLU A 51 -7.26 7.03 4.88
N GLU A 52 -8.15 6.04 4.76
CA GLU A 52 -9.09 5.68 5.83
C GLU A 52 -8.43 4.97 7.03
N LYS A 53 -7.43 4.10 6.78
CA LYS A 53 -6.92 3.17 7.80
C LYS A 53 -5.52 3.48 8.31
N ALA A 54 -4.74 4.26 7.57
CA ALA A 54 -3.35 4.55 7.89
C ALA A 54 -3.06 6.04 8.08
N ASN A 55 -4.11 6.90 8.12
CA ASN A 55 -3.97 8.36 8.14
C ASN A 55 -3.04 8.87 7.03
N PHE A 56 -3.08 8.24 5.85
CA PHE A 56 -2.29 8.67 4.72
C PHE A 56 -2.92 9.91 4.07
N ASP A 57 -2.12 10.93 3.78
CA ASP A 57 -2.57 12.09 3.01
C ASP A 57 -2.21 11.91 1.53
N SER A 58 -3.14 11.36 0.75
CA SER A 58 -2.90 11.11 -0.68
C SER A 58 -2.75 12.41 -1.48
N MET A 59 -3.35 13.51 -1.01
CA MET A 59 -3.30 14.79 -1.68
C MET A 59 -1.90 15.40 -1.59
N LEU A 60 -1.30 15.35 -0.40
CA LEU A 60 0.09 15.73 -0.18
C LEU A 60 1.03 14.81 -0.97
N ALA A 61 0.86 13.49 -0.84
CA ALA A 61 1.72 12.52 -1.51
C ALA A 61 1.68 12.65 -3.05
N SER A 62 0.50 12.90 -3.66
CA SER A 62 0.38 13.04 -5.11
C SER A 62 1.15 14.22 -5.73
N SER A 63 1.58 15.17 -4.91
CA SER A 63 2.38 16.30 -5.36
C SER A 63 3.88 16.00 -5.38
N GLU A 64 4.32 15.00 -4.62
CA GLU A 64 5.75 14.72 -4.34
C GLU A 64 6.16 13.28 -4.65
N VAL A 65 5.21 12.36 -4.82
CA VAL A 65 5.43 10.92 -5.02
C VAL A 65 4.94 10.50 -6.40
N ASP A 66 5.84 9.88 -7.17
CA ASP A 66 5.46 9.15 -8.37
C ASP A 66 4.98 7.74 -8.00
N PHE A 67 3.65 7.53 -8.02
CA PHE A 67 3.04 6.22 -7.74
C PHE A 67 3.40 5.15 -8.78
N THR A 68 3.97 5.51 -9.92
CA THR A 68 4.50 4.53 -10.88
C THR A 68 5.78 3.86 -10.39
N GLU A 69 6.56 4.55 -9.55
CA GLU A 69 7.79 4.02 -8.93
C GLU A 69 7.53 3.13 -7.71
N ILE A 70 6.30 3.11 -7.20
CA ILE A 70 5.91 2.23 -6.12
C ILE A 70 5.79 0.80 -6.66
N MET A 71 6.74 -0.05 -6.30
CA MET A 71 6.84 -1.42 -6.78
C MET A 71 6.37 -2.43 -5.73
N SER A 72 6.63 -2.18 -4.44
CA SER A 72 6.38 -3.14 -3.36
C SER A 72 5.53 -2.59 -2.22
N GLY A 73 5.06 -3.49 -1.34
CA GLY A 73 4.41 -3.10 -0.09
C GLY A 73 5.33 -2.33 0.86
N ASN A 74 6.64 -2.56 0.81
CA ASN A 74 7.63 -1.80 1.58
C ASN A 74 7.74 -0.34 1.11
N ASP A 75 7.61 -0.09 -0.19
CA ASP A 75 7.61 1.27 -0.73
C ASP A 75 6.37 2.03 -0.28
N LEU A 76 5.21 1.35 -0.27
CA LEU A 76 3.98 1.90 0.32
C LEU A 76 4.15 2.24 1.80
N VAL A 77 4.81 1.39 2.60
CA VAL A 77 5.08 1.67 4.01
C VAL A 77 5.91 2.95 4.18
N LYS A 78 6.96 3.13 3.37
CA LYS A 78 7.81 4.34 3.43
C LYS A 78 7.00 5.59 3.11
N VAL A 79 6.27 5.58 2.00
CA VAL A 79 5.42 6.69 1.56
C VAL A 79 4.37 7.00 2.63
N VAL A 80 3.71 5.99 3.18
CA VAL A 80 2.69 6.19 4.22
C VAL A 80 3.28 6.73 5.51
N LEU A 81 4.53 6.40 5.86
CA LEU A 81 5.21 6.97 7.03
C LEU A 81 5.62 8.43 6.81
N GLU A 82 6.01 8.78 5.59
CA GLU A 82 6.45 10.11 5.21
C GLU A 82 5.28 11.11 5.13
N TYR A 83 4.13 10.66 4.60
CA TYR A 83 2.96 11.50 4.37
C TYR A 83 1.78 11.15 5.31
N GLN A 84 2.07 11.02 6.61
CA GLN A 84 1.02 10.87 7.63
C GLN A 84 0.32 12.20 7.93
N LYS A 85 -0.98 12.12 8.16
CA LYS A 85 -1.83 13.20 8.66
C LYS A 85 -1.97 13.18 10.18
#